data_AF-A0A7C3BSC4-F1
#
_entry.id   AF-A0A7C3BSC4-F1
#
_cell.length_a   1.000
_cell.length_b   1.000
_cell.length_c   1.000
_cell.angle_alpha   90.00
_cell.angle_beta   90.00
_cell.angle_gamma   90.00
#
_symmetry.space_group_name_H-M   'P 1'
#
loop_
_entity.id
_entity.type
_entity.pdbx_description
1 polymer ?
#
loop_
_entity_poly.entity_id
_entity_poly.type
_entity_poly.pdbx_seq_one_letter_code
_entity_poly.pdbx_strand_id
1 'polypeptide(L)'
;MKSLTEHWSAVAVAFTVTTVVNSLFWHWFVIADRYHIFLYNHLGAAPFDERTRSRYWMSGLVASGLALLGYSLFNWLVGRIAGMGYRHYRPPSWRRVWLVCALPLGIIIPLITSTQNWPTLPLPLAFTCAAVALLGLAFALMPGALIARQPGKFLGLAMVGPGLIPAFLLLRVVELPGLGLVSIPLAYTAAIGGTLVGAGWLVGGACVLRRWFRQSLRWQEILVSGICWSYLILPLVHHLLLTPPAYRYISLSQNFFAVHPGVQLLCWGTAIALAVIATRLSEACSHSSSETH
;
A
#
# COMPACT_ATOMS: atom_id res chain seq x y z
N MET A 1 28.21 20.80 8.80
CA MET A 1 28.49 19.54 8.06
C MET A 1 27.34 18.52 8.12
N LYS A 2 26.99 17.91 9.27
CA LYS A 2 25.95 16.83 9.35
C LYS A 2 24.63 17.11 8.60
N SER A 3 24.12 18.35 8.65
CA SER A 3 22.91 18.77 7.93
C SER A 3 23.02 18.63 6.40
N LEU A 4 24.16 18.97 5.80
CA LEU A 4 24.38 18.89 4.35
C LEU A 4 24.40 17.44 3.87
N THR A 5 25.07 16.53 4.60
CA THR A 5 25.11 15.10 4.26
C THR A 5 23.73 14.42 4.37
N GLU A 6 22.90 14.84 5.33
CA GLU A 6 21.50 14.39 5.41
C GLU A 6 20.62 14.95 4.28
N HIS A 7 20.91 16.16 3.79
CA HIS A 7 20.20 16.75 2.67
C HIS A 7 20.53 16.01 1.36
N TRP A 8 21.81 15.86 1.03
CA TRP A 8 22.25 15.18 -0.19
C TRP A 8 21.81 13.70 -0.25
N SER A 9 21.82 12.98 0.88
CA SER A 9 21.29 11.60 0.90
C SER A 9 19.77 11.54 0.70
N ALA A 10 19.01 12.50 1.23
CA ALA A 10 17.57 12.60 0.96
C ALA A 10 17.29 12.91 -0.52
N VAL A 11 18.06 13.83 -1.13
CA VAL A 11 17.96 14.19 -2.55
C VAL A 11 18.31 13.00 -3.45
N ALA A 12 19.38 12.26 -3.18
CA ALA A 12 19.78 11.09 -3.96
C ALA A 12 18.71 9.97 -3.92
N VAL A 13 18.16 9.68 -2.74
CA VAL A 13 17.05 8.71 -2.60
C VAL A 13 15.79 9.21 -3.32
N ALA A 14 15.45 10.49 -3.16
CA ALA A 14 14.28 11.09 -3.80
C ALA A 14 14.40 11.08 -5.33
N PHE A 15 15.60 11.34 -5.88
CA PHE A 15 15.89 11.22 -7.31
C PHE A 15 15.60 9.79 -7.81
N THR A 16 16.20 8.76 -7.20
CA THR A 16 15.97 7.36 -7.59
C THR A 16 14.49 6.98 -7.52
N VAL A 17 13.80 7.33 -6.43
CA VAL A 17 12.36 7.06 -6.24
C VAL A 17 11.52 7.78 -7.31
N THR A 18 11.81 9.05 -7.57
CA THR A 18 11.14 9.88 -8.58
C THR A 18 11.34 9.29 -9.98
N THR A 19 12.56 8.88 -10.32
CA THR A 19 12.90 8.23 -11.59
C THR A 19 12.12 6.94 -11.75
N VAL A 20 12.10 6.04 -10.76
CA VAL A 20 11.34 4.78 -10.83
C VAL A 20 9.85 5.03 -11.05
N VAL A 21 9.22 5.91 -10.27
CA VAL A 21 7.78 6.21 -10.41
C VAL A 21 7.48 6.85 -11.76
N ASN A 22 8.25 7.84 -12.20
CA ASN A 22 8.06 8.46 -13.51
C ASN A 22 8.33 7.48 -14.68
N SER A 23 9.28 6.55 -14.55
CA SER A 23 9.51 5.51 -15.56
C SER A 23 8.34 4.54 -15.69
N LEU A 24 7.65 4.21 -14.59
CA LEU A 24 6.42 3.40 -14.64
C LEU A 24 5.28 4.17 -15.31
N PHE A 25 5.07 5.44 -14.96
CA PHE A 25 4.08 6.29 -15.62
C PHE A 25 4.39 6.48 -17.11
N TRP A 26 5.66 6.70 -17.47
CA TRP A 26 6.10 6.77 -18.85
C TRP A 26 5.82 5.45 -19.59
N HIS A 27 6.16 4.32 -18.99
CA HIS A 27 5.86 3.02 -19.59
C HIS A 27 4.36 2.81 -19.79
N TRP A 28 3.51 2.95 -18.76
CA TRP A 28 2.08 2.67 -18.87
C TRP A 28 1.30 3.66 -19.72
N PHE A 29 1.68 4.94 -19.73
CA PHE A 29 0.94 5.96 -20.48
C PHE A 29 1.52 6.24 -21.86
N VAL A 30 2.83 6.09 -22.09
CA VAL A 30 3.47 6.43 -23.37
C VAL A 30 3.78 5.20 -24.21
N ILE A 31 4.43 4.19 -23.62
CA ILE A 31 4.98 3.05 -24.37
C ILE A 31 3.97 1.90 -24.50
N ALA A 32 3.30 1.54 -23.41
CA ALA A 32 2.39 0.40 -23.35
C ALA A 32 1.10 0.71 -24.11
N ASP A 33 0.54 -0.33 -24.74
CA ASP A 33 -0.76 -0.24 -25.37
C ASP A 33 -1.85 -0.06 -24.31
N ARG A 34 -2.54 1.09 -24.39
CA ARG A 34 -3.61 1.50 -23.46
C ARG A 34 -4.84 0.59 -23.52
N TYR A 35 -5.10 -0.07 -24.66
CA TYR A 35 -6.13 -1.09 -24.77
C TYR A 35 -5.82 -2.30 -23.87
N HIS A 36 -4.54 -2.61 -23.66
CA HIS A 36 -4.12 -3.69 -22.78
C HIS A 36 -3.93 -3.24 -21.32
N ILE A 37 -3.12 -2.20 -21.05
CA ILE A 37 -2.77 -1.80 -19.67
C ILE A 37 -3.97 -1.22 -18.89
N PHE A 38 -4.92 -0.57 -19.58
CA PHE A 38 -6.14 0.00 -19.00
C PHE A 38 -7.44 -0.69 -19.45
N LEU A 39 -7.35 -1.78 -20.21
CA LEU A 39 -8.50 -2.58 -20.67
C LEU A 39 -9.60 -1.73 -21.35
N TYR A 40 -9.23 -0.87 -22.29
CA TYR A 40 -10.20 -0.17 -23.14
C TYR A 40 -11.03 -1.18 -23.95
N ASN A 41 -12.28 -0.85 -24.23
CA ASN A 41 -13.29 -1.69 -24.88
C ASN A 41 -13.65 -2.99 -24.12
N HIS A 42 -12.94 -3.35 -23.04
CA HIS A 42 -13.27 -4.51 -22.23
C HIS A 42 -14.65 -4.31 -21.56
N LEU A 43 -15.59 -5.19 -21.89
CA LEU A 43 -17.01 -5.06 -21.51
C LEU A 43 -17.63 -3.71 -21.93
N GLY A 44 -17.20 -3.17 -23.08
CA GLY A 44 -17.71 -1.92 -23.65
C GLY A 44 -17.14 -0.64 -23.02
N ALA A 45 -16.17 -0.73 -22.10
CA ALA A 45 -15.66 0.45 -21.38
C ALA A 45 -14.88 1.41 -22.29
N ALA A 46 -15.36 2.64 -22.41
CA ALA A 46 -14.69 3.74 -23.11
C ALA A 46 -13.51 4.32 -22.28
N PRO A 47 -12.58 5.07 -22.90
CA PRO A 47 -11.40 5.60 -22.20
C PRO A 47 -11.69 6.50 -21.00
N PHE A 48 -12.85 7.16 -20.95
CA PHE A 48 -13.21 8.08 -19.86
C PHE A 48 -14.41 7.61 -19.02
N ASP A 49 -14.83 6.35 -19.17
CA ASP A 49 -15.83 5.75 -18.28
C ASP A 49 -15.31 5.65 -16.85
N GLU A 50 -16.21 5.57 -15.87
CA GLU A 50 -15.84 5.51 -14.45
C GLU A 50 -14.87 4.35 -14.14
N ARG A 51 -15.14 3.18 -14.73
CA ARG A 51 -14.28 2.00 -14.64
C ARG A 51 -12.85 2.32 -15.10
N THR A 52 -12.69 2.86 -16.30
CA THR A 52 -11.40 3.18 -16.90
C THR A 52 -10.69 4.30 -16.15
N ARG A 53 -11.43 5.36 -15.77
CA ARG A 53 -10.95 6.46 -14.92
C ARG A 53 -10.32 5.94 -13.62
N SER A 54 -10.90 4.88 -13.03
CA SER A 54 -10.35 4.28 -11.81
C SER A 54 -8.98 3.63 -12.01
N ARG A 55 -8.75 2.99 -13.17
CA ARG A 55 -7.48 2.31 -13.47
C ARG A 55 -6.32 3.31 -13.60
N TYR A 56 -6.55 4.50 -14.13
CA TYR A 56 -5.49 5.50 -14.25
C TYR A 56 -4.95 5.92 -12.89
N TRP A 57 -5.81 6.28 -11.92
CA TRP A 57 -5.31 6.69 -10.61
C TRP A 57 -4.82 5.50 -9.77
N MET A 58 -5.38 4.30 -9.96
CA MET A 58 -4.85 3.06 -9.39
C MET A 58 -3.39 2.78 -9.80
N SER A 59 -2.93 3.28 -10.96
CA SER A 59 -1.52 3.16 -11.35
C SER A 59 -0.56 3.83 -10.35
N GLY A 60 -1.00 4.92 -9.69
CA GLY A 60 -0.24 5.58 -8.63
C GLY A 60 -0.04 4.69 -7.40
N LEU A 61 -1.03 3.85 -7.06
CA LEU A 61 -0.91 2.86 -5.98
C LEU A 61 0.01 1.69 -6.37
N VAL A 62 -0.08 1.20 -7.61
CA VAL A 62 0.81 0.14 -8.13
C VAL A 62 2.27 0.63 -8.14
N ALA A 63 2.53 1.84 -8.62
CA ALA A 63 3.87 2.45 -8.60
C ALA A 63 4.39 2.64 -7.16
N SER A 64 3.52 3.09 -6.26
CA SER A 64 3.84 3.22 -4.83
C SER A 64 4.11 1.88 -4.14
N GLY A 65 3.43 0.81 -4.54
CA GLY A 65 3.72 -0.56 -4.10
C GLY A 65 5.10 -1.03 -4.54
N LEU A 66 5.49 -0.76 -5.80
CA LEU A 66 6.84 -1.12 -6.26
C LEU A 66 7.90 -0.28 -5.53
N ALA A 67 7.64 1.01 -5.31
CA ALA A 67 8.50 1.89 -4.51
C ALA A 67 8.63 1.38 -3.07
N LEU A 68 7.54 0.92 -2.44
CA LEU A 68 7.57 0.32 -1.10
C LEU A 68 8.49 -0.91 -1.05
N LEU A 69 8.36 -1.85 -1.99
CA LEU A 69 9.20 -3.05 -2.03
C LEU A 69 10.69 -2.69 -2.26
N GLY A 70 10.98 -1.89 -3.29
CA GLY A 70 12.35 -1.51 -3.63
C GLY A 70 13.04 -0.70 -2.53
N TYR A 71 12.34 0.30 -1.97
CA TYR A 71 12.86 1.10 -0.87
C TYR A 71 13.02 0.27 0.42
N SER A 72 12.11 -0.69 0.68
CA SER A 72 12.23 -1.59 1.83
C SER A 72 13.46 -2.50 1.69
N LEU A 73 13.63 -3.15 0.54
CA LEU A 73 14.76 -4.03 0.26
C LEU A 73 16.09 -3.26 0.36
N PHE A 74 16.17 -2.06 -0.22
CA PHE A 74 17.34 -1.20 -0.15
C PHE A 74 17.71 -0.83 1.29
N ASN A 75 16.76 -0.32 2.09
CA ASN A 75 17.02 0.05 3.49
C ASN A 75 17.39 -1.15 4.37
N TRP A 76 16.82 -2.33 4.07
CA TRP A 76 17.19 -3.56 4.74
C TRP A 76 18.64 -3.95 4.41
N LEU A 77 19.00 -4.04 3.13
CA LEU A 77 20.35 -4.40 2.67
C LEU A 77 21.42 -3.45 3.24
N VAL A 78 21.23 -2.14 3.08
CA VAL A 78 22.18 -1.13 3.60
C VAL A 78 22.25 -1.18 5.14
N GLY A 79 21.12 -1.41 5.82
CA GLY A 79 21.08 -1.62 7.27
C GLY A 79 21.82 -2.88 7.74
N ARG A 80 21.77 -3.98 6.97
CA ARG A 80 22.55 -5.20 7.25
C ARG A 80 24.05 -4.97 7.00
N ILE A 81 24.43 -4.43 5.85
CA ILE A 81 25.84 -4.19 5.47
C ILE A 81 26.52 -3.23 6.46
N ALA A 82 25.84 -2.13 6.84
CA ALA A 82 26.37 -1.23 7.85
C ALA A 82 26.58 -1.92 9.21
N GLY A 83 25.62 -2.76 9.62
CA GLY A 83 25.69 -3.55 10.86
C GLY A 83 26.88 -4.52 10.90
N MET A 84 27.22 -5.17 9.78
CA MET A 84 28.42 -6.02 9.67
C MET A 84 29.71 -5.23 9.93
N GLY A 85 29.77 -3.96 9.53
CA GLY A 85 30.88 -3.05 9.80
C GLY A 85 30.79 -2.31 11.14
N TYR A 86 29.94 -2.76 12.08
CA TYR A 86 29.65 -2.09 13.36
C TYR A 86 29.16 -0.62 13.23
N ARG A 87 28.66 -0.23 12.05
CA ARG A 87 28.15 1.12 11.74
C ARG A 87 26.63 1.17 11.82
N HIS A 88 26.11 2.26 12.36
CA HIS A 88 24.67 2.49 12.46
C HIS A 88 24.15 3.25 11.24
N TYR A 89 23.56 2.54 10.27
CA TYR A 89 22.85 3.20 9.18
C TYR A 89 21.62 3.96 9.69
N ARG A 90 21.49 5.23 9.28
CA ARG A 90 20.31 6.06 9.51
C ARG A 90 19.81 6.52 8.14
N PRO A 91 18.71 5.97 7.61
CA PRO A 91 18.15 6.44 6.36
C PRO A 91 17.68 7.89 6.48
N PRO A 92 17.60 8.63 5.36
CA PRO A 92 17.05 9.98 5.36
C PRO A 92 15.60 9.97 5.87
N SER A 93 15.17 11.10 6.45
CA SER A 93 13.79 11.25 6.90
C SER A 93 12.82 11.07 5.72
N TRP A 94 11.89 10.12 5.84
CA TRP A 94 10.91 9.83 4.79
C TRP A 94 10.12 11.08 4.37
N ARG A 95 9.86 12.02 5.29
CA ARG A 95 9.20 13.30 5.01
C ARG A 95 10.04 14.19 4.10
N ARG A 96 11.38 14.23 4.29
CA ARG A 96 12.29 14.98 3.40
C ARG A 96 12.34 14.36 2.02
N VAL A 97 12.48 13.03 1.93
CA VAL A 97 12.46 12.30 0.66
C VAL A 97 11.14 12.56 -0.07
N TRP A 98 10.01 12.40 0.61
CA TRP A 98 8.68 12.65 0.06
C TRP A 98 8.49 14.09 -0.43
N LEU A 99 8.91 15.11 0.33
CA LEU A 99 8.84 16.51 -0.09
C LEU A 99 9.68 16.79 -1.34
N VAL A 100 10.87 16.18 -1.46
CA VAL A 100 11.71 16.32 -2.66
C VAL A 100 11.12 15.57 -3.86
N CYS A 101 10.44 14.43 -3.65
CA CYS A 101 9.67 13.77 -4.71
C CYS A 101 8.39 14.54 -5.10
N ALA A 102 7.79 15.30 -4.18
CA ALA A 102 6.46 15.89 -4.35
C ALA A 102 6.37 16.83 -5.56
N LEU A 103 7.35 17.73 -5.70
CA LEU A 103 7.40 18.68 -6.80
C LEU A 103 7.60 18.02 -8.18
N PRO A 104 8.65 17.19 -8.43
CA PRO A 104 8.84 16.58 -9.74
C PRO A 104 7.74 15.59 -10.10
N LEU A 105 7.22 14.78 -9.17
CA LEU A 105 6.09 13.88 -9.46
C LEU A 105 4.79 14.67 -9.72
N GLY A 106 4.54 15.74 -8.96
CA GLY A 106 3.38 16.62 -9.15
C GLY A 106 3.37 17.39 -10.47
N ILE A 107 4.52 17.55 -11.13
CA ILE A 107 4.64 18.19 -12.45
C ILE A 107 4.73 17.15 -13.58
N ILE A 108 5.58 16.13 -13.42
CA ILE A 108 5.89 15.17 -14.49
C ILE A 108 4.74 14.19 -14.72
N ILE A 109 4.05 13.69 -13.68
CA ILE A 109 2.91 12.78 -13.87
C ILE A 109 1.77 13.46 -14.65
N PRO A 110 1.33 14.69 -14.31
CA PRO A 110 0.34 15.37 -15.12
C PRO A 110 0.82 15.67 -16.54
N LEU A 111 2.08 16.09 -16.73
CA LEU A 111 2.64 16.35 -18.06
C LEU A 111 2.62 15.09 -18.95
N ILE A 112 3.11 13.96 -18.45
CA ILE A 112 3.08 12.67 -19.17
C ILE A 112 1.65 12.31 -19.53
N THR A 113 0.76 12.25 -18.54
CA THR A 113 -0.60 11.72 -18.73
C THR A 113 -1.52 12.61 -19.57
N SER A 114 -1.29 13.93 -19.61
CA SER A 114 -2.11 14.89 -20.37
C SER A 114 -1.54 15.32 -21.73
N THR A 115 -0.28 14.98 -22.06
CA THR A 115 0.33 15.36 -23.35
C THR A 115 0.78 14.19 -24.22
N GLN A 116 1.07 13.02 -23.63
CA GLN A 116 1.67 11.90 -24.35
C GLN A 116 0.65 10.81 -24.65
N ASN A 117 0.66 10.31 -25.89
CA ASN A 117 -0.16 9.20 -26.41
C ASN A 117 -1.69 9.42 -26.31
N TRP A 118 -2.47 8.76 -27.16
CA TRP A 118 -3.91 8.99 -27.28
C TRP A 118 -4.75 7.92 -26.56
N PRO A 119 -5.88 8.26 -25.92
CA PRO A 119 -6.40 9.61 -25.67
C PRO A 119 -5.76 10.23 -24.42
N THR A 120 -5.27 11.46 -24.51
CA THR A 120 -4.65 12.18 -23.38
C THR A 120 -5.64 12.39 -22.23
N LEU A 121 -5.17 12.31 -20.98
CA LEU A 121 -6.03 12.50 -19.82
C LEU A 121 -6.39 13.97 -19.62
N PRO A 122 -7.65 14.30 -19.26
CA PRO A 122 -8.00 15.65 -18.84
C PRO A 122 -7.30 15.99 -17.52
N LEU A 123 -6.88 17.25 -17.36
CA LEU A 123 -6.03 17.70 -16.24
C LEU A 123 -6.50 17.26 -14.84
N PRO A 124 -7.80 17.31 -14.45
CA PRO A 124 -8.24 16.86 -13.14
C PRO A 124 -7.89 15.39 -12.84
N LEU A 125 -7.96 14.53 -13.86
CA LEU A 125 -7.66 13.11 -13.75
C LEU A 125 -6.15 12.85 -13.74
N ALA A 126 -5.41 13.63 -14.54
CA ALA A 126 -3.94 13.65 -14.54
C ALA A 126 -3.38 14.05 -13.15
N PHE A 127 -3.93 15.10 -12.53
CA PHE A 127 -3.60 15.49 -11.16
C PHE A 127 -4.09 14.47 -10.11
N THR A 128 -5.21 13.79 -10.34
CA THR A 128 -5.66 12.70 -9.44
C THR A 128 -4.64 11.55 -9.43
N CYS A 129 -4.07 11.18 -10.59
CA CYS A 129 -3.02 10.17 -10.67
C CYS A 129 -1.77 10.58 -9.87
N ALA A 130 -1.35 11.84 -9.99
CA ALA A 130 -0.22 12.39 -9.24
C ALA A 130 -0.51 12.42 -7.72
N ALA A 131 -1.69 12.87 -7.30
CA ALA A 131 -2.10 12.93 -5.90
C ALA A 131 -2.14 11.54 -5.25
N VAL A 132 -2.69 10.54 -5.94
CA VAL A 132 -2.71 9.15 -5.46
C VAL A 132 -1.30 8.54 -5.40
N ALA A 133 -0.45 8.80 -6.40
CA ALA A 133 0.95 8.40 -6.37
C ALA A 133 1.71 9.03 -5.18
N LEU A 134 1.48 10.31 -4.89
CA LEU A 134 2.10 10.98 -3.74
C LEU A 134 1.59 10.47 -2.39
N LEU A 135 0.28 10.22 -2.26
CA LEU A 135 -0.29 9.64 -1.04
C LEU A 135 0.24 8.23 -0.80
N GLY A 136 0.23 7.37 -1.83
CA GLY A 136 0.80 6.03 -1.75
C GLY A 136 2.29 6.05 -1.41
N LEU A 137 3.04 6.98 -2.01
CA LEU A 137 4.47 7.13 -1.75
C LEU A 137 4.78 7.56 -0.30
N ALA A 138 3.92 8.35 0.34
CA ALA A 138 4.07 8.70 1.75
C ALA A 138 4.06 7.44 2.64
N PHE A 139 3.13 6.51 2.40
CA PHE A 139 3.07 5.21 3.08
C PHE A 139 4.24 4.31 2.69
N ALA A 140 4.65 4.30 1.42
CA ALA A 140 5.77 3.50 0.92
C ALA A 140 7.12 3.88 1.56
N LEU A 141 7.36 5.17 1.83
CA LEU A 141 8.61 5.68 2.41
C LEU A 141 8.62 5.61 3.94
N MET A 142 7.45 5.65 4.59
CA MET A 142 7.32 5.67 6.06
C MET A 142 8.09 4.55 6.80
N PRO A 143 8.07 3.26 6.38
CA PRO A 143 8.71 2.19 7.14
C PRO A 143 10.24 2.13 7.00
N GLY A 144 10.86 2.89 6.09
CA GLY A 144 12.31 2.77 5.80
C GLY A 144 13.22 2.87 7.03
N ALA A 145 12.90 3.78 7.96
CA ALA A 145 13.65 3.92 9.22
C ALA A 145 13.46 2.75 10.19
N LEU A 146 12.29 2.11 10.19
CA LEU A 146 12.01 0.92 10.99
C LEU A 146 12.74 -0.29 10.41
N ILE A 147 12.70 -0.47 9.09
CA ILE A 147 13.32 -1.58 8.36
C ILE A 147 14.84 -1.62 8.60
N ALA A 148 15.50 -0.47 8.47
CA ALA A 148 16.94 -0.36 8.66
C ALA A 148 17.39 -0.69 10.11
N ARG A 149 16.60 -0.28 11.11
CA ARG A 149 16.99 -0.31 12.54
C ARG A 149 16.45 -1.49 13.32
N GLN A 150 15.24 -1.96 13.00
CA GLN A 150 14.50 -2.99 13.71
C GLN A 150 13.80 -3.93 12.72
N PRO A 151 14.54 -4.64 11.84
CA PRO A 151 13.95 -5.47 10.79
C PRO A 151 13.07 -6.60 11.35
N GLY A 152 13.37 -7.12 12.55
CA GLY A 152 12.51 -8.09 13.22
C GLY A 152 11.13 -7.54 13.57
N LYS A 153 11.04 -6.27 13.98
CA LYS A 153 9.75 -5.59 14.23
C LYS A 153 9.03 -5.26 12.92
N PHE A 154 9.76 -4.87 11.88
CA PHE A 154 9.18 -4.70 10.55
C PHE A 154 8.59 -6.01 10.00
N LEU A 155 9.31 -7.13 10.12
CA LEU A 155 8.83 -8.44 9.71
C LEU A 155 7.58 -8.86 10.52
N GLY A 156 7.59 -8.63 11.84
CA GLY A 156 6.41 -8.85 12.68
C GLY A 156 5.19 -8.04 12.23
N LEU A 157 5.37 -6.75 11.92
CA LEU A 157 4.31 -5.93 11.32
C LEU A 157 3.87 -6.45 9.94
N ALA A 158 4.81 -6.83 9.07
CA ALA A 158 4.52 -7.37 7.75
C ALA A 158 3.75 -8.70 7.82
N MET A 159 3.94 -9.50 8.88
CA MET A 159 3.17 -10.71 9.14
C MET A 159 1.79 -10.43 9.77
N VAL A 160 1.67 -9.44 10.66
CA VAL A 160 0.39 -9.14 11.34
C VAL A 160 -0.55 -8.29 10.49
N GLY A 161 -0.03 -7.27 9.81
CA GLY A 161 -0.79 -6.33 8.96
C GLY A 161 -1.78 -6.95 7.95
N PRO A 162 -1.48 -8.10 7.31
CA PRO A 162 -2.42 -8.82 6.43
C PRO A 162 -3.76 -9.18 7.08
N GLY A 163 -3.82 -9.34 8.41
CA GLY A 163 -5.08 -9.60 9.11
C GLY A 163 -6.07 -8.43 9.07
N LEU A 164 -5.67 -7.24 8.63
CA LEU A 164 -6.58 -6.13 8.31
C LEU A 164 -7.13 -6.17 6.87
N ILE A 165 -6.56 -6.98 5.96
CA ILE A 165 -7.04 -7.10 4.57
C ILE A 165 -8.54 -7.42 4.53
N PRO A 166 -9.09 -8.37 5.31
CA PRO A 166 -10.53 -8.64 5.31
C PRO A 166 -11.40 -7.43 5.69
N ALA A 167 -10.95 -6.60 6.65
CA ALA A 167 -11.68 -5.38 7.03
C ALA A 167 -11.65 -4.33 5.90
N PHE A 168 -10.56 -4.23 5.15
CA PHE A 168 -10.46 -3.30 4.03
C PHE A 168 -11.14 -3.80 2.73
N LEU A 169 -11.09 -5.12 2.44
CA LEU A 169 -11.47 -5.70 1.15
C LEU A 169 -12.68 -6.64 1.18
N LEU A 170 -13.01 -7.29 2.29
CA LEU A 170 -14.14 -8.22 2.37
C LEU A 170 -15.40 -7.60 2.97
N LEU A 171 -15.29 -6.60 3.86
CA LEU A 171 -16.46 -5.86 4.36
C LEU A 171 -17.21 -5.15 3.23
N ARG A 172 -16.50 -4.58 2.24
CA ARG A 172 -17.10 -3.97 1.03
C ARG A 172 -17.86 -4.95 0.12
N VAL A 173 -17.78 -6.27 0.35
CA VAL A 173 -18.52 -7.27 -0.46
C VAL A 173 -20.03 -7.15 -0.24
N VAL A 174 -20.48 -6.56 0.88
CA VAL A 174 -21.90 -6.27 1.15
C VAL A 174 -22.56 -5.33 0.13
N GLU A 175 -21.79 -4.62 -0.69
CA GLU A 175 -22.31 -3.79 -1.78
C GLU A 175 -22.65 -4.62 -3.04
N LEU A 176 -21.96 -5.74 -3.25
CA LEU A 176 -22.05 -6.52 -4.48
C LEU A 176 -23.43 -7.15 -4.77
N PRO A 177 -24.27 -7.51 -3.77
CA PRO A 177 -25.66 -7.89 -4.02
C PRO A 177 -26.50 -6.75 -4.62
N GLY A 178 -26.28 -5.50 -4.21
CA GLY A 178 -26.93 -4.33 -4.80
C GLY A 178 -26.51 -4.05 -6.25
N LEU A 179 -25.40 -4.65 -6.69
CA LEU A 179 -24.91 -4.63 -8.07
C LEU A 179 -25.28 -5.91 -8.86
N GLY A 180 -26.02 -6.85 -8.26
CA GLY A 180 -26.38 -8.13 -8.88
C GLY A 180 -25.21 -9.10 -9.08
N LEU A 181 -24.07 -8.88 -8.43
CA LEU A 181 -22.83 -9.64 -8.67
C LEU A 181 -22.67 -10.89 -7.78
N VAL A 182 -23.29 -10.90 -6.59
CA VAL A 182 -23.27 -12.03 -5.64
C VAL A 182 -24.58 -12.11 -4.87
N SER A 183 -24.90 -13.26 -4.26
CA SER A 183 -26.07 -13.38 -3.39
C SER A 183 -25.86 -12.69 -2.03
N ILE A 184 -26.95 -12.22 -1.43
CA ILE A 184 -26.93 -11.59 -0.09
C ILE A 184 -26.26 -12.52 0.96
N PRO A 185 -26.62 -13.82 1.09
CA PRO A 185 -26.01 -14.69 2.09
C PRO A 185 -24.50 -14.86 1.90
N LEU A 186 -24.02 -14.96 0.64
CA LEU A 186 -22.60 -15.09 0.33
C LEU A 186 -21.84 -13.83 0.72
N ALA A 187 -22.40 -12.64 0.44
CA ALA A 187 -21.76 -11.37 0.79
C ALA A 187 -21.59 -11.19 2.29
N TYR A 188 -22.64 -11.44 3.09
CA TYR A 188 -22.56 -11.35 4.55
C TYR A 188 -21.66 -12.43 5.15
N THR A 189 -21.70 -13.67 4.65
CA THR A 189 -20.80 -14.75 5.08
C THR A 189 -19.33 -14.40 4.81
N ALA A 190 -19.01 -13.88 3.62
CA ALA A 190 -17.66 -13.46 3.27
C ALA A 190 -17.17 -12.28 4.12
N ALA A 191 -18.02 -11.27 4.32
CA ALA A 191 -17.71 -10.08 5.12
C ALA A 191 -17.47 -10.43 6.60
N ILE A 192 -18.40 -11.16 7.23
CA ILE A 192 -18.32 -11.54 8.65
C ILE A 192 -17.21 -12.57 8.86
N GLY A 193 -17.25 -13.68 8.12
CA GLY A 193 -16.27 -14.77 8.27
C GLY A 193 -14.84 -14.31 7.98
N GLY A 194 -14.64 -13.54 6.91
CA GLY A 194 -13.35 -12.93 6.59
C GLY A 194 -12.85 -12.01 7.70
N THR A 195 -13.71 -11.14 8.24
CA THR A 195 -13.35 -10.21 9.32
C THR A 195 -13.00 -10.94 10.61
N LEU A 196 -13.70 -12.02 10.96
CA LEU A 196 -13.39 -12.87 12.12
C LEU A 196 -12.05 -13.60 11.96
N VAL A 197 -11.77 -14.15 10.78
CA VAL A 197 -10.46 -14.77 10.46
C VAL A 197 -9.33 -13.73 10.53
N GLY A 198 -9.55 -12.54 9.98
CA GLY A 198 -8.62 -11.42 10.08
C GLY A 198 -8.35 -10.98 11.53
N ALA A 199 -9.40 -10.89 12.35
CA ALA A 199 -9.29 -10.58 13.77
C ALA A 199 -8.48 -11.66 14.53
N GLY A 200 -8.75 -12.94 14.28
CA GLY A 200 -8.00 -14.06 14.85
C GLY A 200 -6.51 -14.01 14.46
N TRP A 201 -6.21 -13.72 13.18
CA TRP A 201 -4.85 -13.54 12.69
C TRP A 201 -4.13 -12.37 13.39
N LEU A 202 -4.79 -11.21 13.52
CA LEU A 202 -4.22 -10.03 14.19
C LEU A 202 -3.91 -10.29 15.66
N VAL A 203 -4.88 -10.82 16.41
CA VAL A 203 -4.73 -11.06 17.86
C VAL A 203 -3.71 -12.17 18.11
N GLY A 204 -3.81 -13.29 17.40
CA GLY A 204 -2.88 -14.41 17.52
C GLY A 204 -1.45 -14.01 17.17
N GLY A 205 -1.26 -13.34 16.02
CA GLY A 205 0.05 -12.85 15.59
C GLY A 205 0.65 -11.81 16.55
N ALA A 206 -0.15 -10.88 17.06
CA ALA A 206 0.30 -9.89 18.05
C ALA A 206 0.68 -10.54 19.39
N CYS A 207 -0.11 -11.50 19.89
CA CYS A 207 0.23 -12.25 21.10
C CYS A 207 1.49 -13.11 20.93
N VAL A 208 1.67 -13.77 19.77
CA VAL A 208 2.90 -14.53 19.45
C VAL A 208 4.14 -13.63 19.41
N LEU A 209 4.08 -12.51 18.69
CA LEU A 209 5.19 -11.56 18.60
C LEU A 209 5.56 -10.95 19.95
N ARG A 210 4.58 -10.71 20.81
CA ARG A 210 4.83 -10.19 22.16
C ARG A 210 5.34 -11.25 23.13
N ARG A 211 4.74 -12.45 23.16
CA ARG A 211 5.10 -13.52 24.11
C ARG A 211 6.45 -14.16 23.77
N TRP A 212 6.72 -14.47 22.50
CA TRP A 212 7.92 -15.20 22.09
C TRP A 212 9.04 -14.30 21.59
N PHE A 213 8.71 -13.22 20.86
CA PHE A 213 9.71 -12.31 20.29
C PHE A 213 9.89 -11.00 21.08
N ARG A 214 9.14 -10.82 22.19
CA ARG A 214 9.16 -9.62 23.06
C ARG A 214 8.92 -8.29 22.31
N GLN A 215 8.20 -8.34 21.20
CA GLN A 215 7.90 -7.17 20.38
C GLN A 215 6.57 -6.53 20.79
N SER A 216 6.59 -5.23 21.08
CA SER A 216 5.37 -4.43 21.22
C SER A 216 5.02 -3.74 19.91
N LEU A 217 3.84 -4.05 19.38
CA LEU A 217 3.25 -3.42 18.20
C LEU A 217 2.21 -2.40 18.64
N ARG A 218 2.28 -1.17 18.12
CA ARG A 218 1.27 -0.13 18.36
C ARG A 218 0.18 -0.24 17.30
N TRP A 219 -1.06 0.09 17.67
CA TRP A 219 -2.19 0.02 16.73
C TRP A 219 -1.98 0.88 15.46
N GLN A 220 -1.28 2.02 15.55
CA GLN A 220 -0.95 2.83 14.38
C GLN A 220 0.02 2.10 13.41
N GLU A 221 0.97 1.34 13.95
CA GLU A 221 1.93 0.57 13.16
C GLU A 221 1.25 -0.60 12.45
N ILE A 222 0.33 -1.29 13.16
CA ILE A 222 -0.52 -2.35 12.59
C ILE A 222 -1.42 -1.77 11.49
N LEU A 223 -2.08 -0.63 11.75
CA LEU A 223 -2.96 0.04 10.78
C LEU A 223 -2.20 0.47 9.51
N VAL A 224 -1.03 1.11 9.66
CA VAL A 224 -0.17 1.49 8.52
C VAL A 224 0.29 0.25 7.75
N SER A 225 0.64 -0.84 8.43
CA SER A 225 0.98 -2.10 7.76
C SER A 225 -0.20 -2.66 6.97
N GLY A 226 -1.40 -2.67 7.55
CA GLY A 226 -2.63 -3.08 6.86
C GLY A 226 -2.99 -2.22 5.66
N ILE A 227 -2.77 -0.90 5.73
CA ILE A 227 -2.92 0.04 4.61
C ILE A 227 -1.90 -0.27 3.51
N CYS A 228 -0.62 -0.44 3.85
CA CYS A 228 0.41 -0.82 2.89
C CYS A 228 0.09 -2.16 2.20
N TRP A 229 -0.36 -3.17 2.95
CA TRP A 229 -0.79 -4.44 2.37
C TRP A 229 -1.99 -4.26 1.43
N SER A 230 -3.06 -3.65 1.92
CA SER A 230 -4.36 -3.61 1.22
C SER A 230 -4.36 -2.69 0.01
N TYR A 231 -3.65 -1.57 0.08
CA TYR A 231 -3.71 -0.49 -0.92
C TYR A 231 -2.42 -0.25 -1.70
N LEU A 232 -1.30 -0.88 -1.34
CA LEU A 232 -0.05 -0.81 -2.13
C LEU A 232 0.39 -2.20 -2.63
N ILE A 233 0.53 -3.17 -1.72
CA ILE A 233 1.02 -4.50 -2.07
C ILE A 233 -0.02 -5.29 -2.86
N LEU A 234 -1.29 -5.35 -2.44
CA LEU A 234 -2.29 -6.12 -3.19
C LEU A 234 -2.58 -5.56 -4.60
N PRO A 235 -2.65 -4.23 -4.85
CA PRO A 235 -2.70 -3.71 -6.21
C PRO A 235 -1.47 -4.06 -7.06
N LEU A 236 -0.27 -4.03 -6.48
CA LEU A 236 0.95 -4.46 -7.16
C LEU A 236 0.94 -5.97 -7.45
N VAL A 237 0.60 -6.81 -6.47
CA VAL A 237 0.47 -8.27 -6.61
C VAL A 237 -0.59 -8.61 -7.66
N HIS A 238 -1.71 -7.88 -7.67
CA HIS A 238 -2.70 -8.03 -8.73
C HIS A 238 -2.07 -7.74 -10.09
N HIS A 239 -1.41 -6.59 -10.26
CA HIS A 239 -0.75 -6.24 -11.52
C HIS A 239 0.32 -7.26 -11.95
N LEU A 240 1.18 -7.72 -11.04
CA LEU A 240 2.34 -8.58 -11.33
C LEU A 240 2.07 -10.09 -11.33
N LEU A 241 1.01 -10.57 -10.67
CA LEU A 241 0.78 -12.01 -10.44
C LEU A 241 -0.66 -12.45 -10.75
N LEU A 242 -1.68 -11.60 -10.55
CA LEU A 242 -3.10 -11.96 -10.75
C LEU A 242 -3.68 -11.47 -12.09
N THR A 243 -2.84 -10.97 -12.99
CA THR A 243 -3.17 -10.73 -14.40
C THR A 243 -2.49 -11.78 -15.30
N PRO A 244 -3.04 -12.13 -16.47
CA PRO A 244 -2.37 -13.00 -17.42
C PRO A 244 -1.00 -12.42 -17.84
N PRO A 245 0.08 -13.22 -17.94
CA PRO A 245 1.41 -12.71 -18.30
C PRO A 245 1.46 -11.95 -19.63
N ALA A 246 0.67 -12.37 -20.62
CA ALA A 246 0.54 -11.68 -21.91
C ALA A 246 -0.24 -10.36 -21.84
N TYR A 247 -1.03 -10.14 -20.78
CA TYR A 247 -1.99 -9.04 -20.66
C TYR A 247 -1.92 -8.42 -19.26
N ARG A 248 -0.78 -7.81 -18.94
CA ARG A 248 -0.59 -7.07 -17.68
C ARG A 248 -1.42 -5.78 -17.70
N TYR A 249 -2.42 -5.71 -16.84
CA TYR A 249 -3.30 -4.54 -16.71
C TYR A 249 -3.35 -3.97 -15.27
N ILE A 250 -3.74 -2.71 -15.15
CA ILE A 250 -4.01 -2.05 -13.86
C ILE A 250 -5.46 -2.35 -13.46
N SER A 251 -5.67 -2.85 -12.24
CA SER A 251 -7.00 -3.17 -11.70
C SER A 251 -7.91 -1.93 -11.63
N LEU A 252 -9.22 -2.17 -11.64
CA LEU A 252 -10.20 -1.20 -11.19
C LEU A 252 -9.94 -0.82 -9.72
N SER A 253 -10.52 0.31 -9.27
CA SER A 253 -10.59 0.66 -7.84
C SER A 253 -11.61 -0.20 -7.10
N GLN A 254 -12.67 -0.62 -7.80
CA GLN A 254 -13.45 -1.82 -7.49
C GLN A 254 -12.49 -3.03 -7.46
N ASN A 255 -12.76 -4.04 -6.63
CA ASN A 255 -11.77 -4.89 -5.92
C ASN A 255 -11.26 -4.23 -4.61
N PHE A 256 -10.55 -3.10 -4.65
CA PHE A 256 -9.85 -2.56 -3.46
C PHE A 256 -10.65 -1.59 -2.57
N PHE A 257 -11.47 -0.73 -3.17
CA PHE A 257 -12.22 0.34 -2.49
C PHE A 257 -13.73 0.13 -2.64
N ALA A 258 -14.48 0.34 -1.56
CA ALA A 258 -15.94 0.34 -1.60
C ALA A 258 -16.46 1.44 -2.55
N VAL A 259 -17.61 1.20 -3.17
CA VAL A 259 -18.24 2.16 -4.10
C VAL A 259 -18.92 3.28 -3.30
N HIS A 260 -19.59 2.94 -2.20
CA HIS A 260 -20.27 3.89 -1.35
C HIS A 260 -19.31 4.43 -0.26
N PRO A 261 -19.16 5.78 -0.12
CA PRO A 261 -18.26 6.36 0.88
C PRO A 261 -18.56 5.92 2.32
N GLY A 262 -19.84 5.70 2.66
CA GLY A 262 -20.22 5.19 3.99
C GLY A 262 -19.70 3.77 4.27
N VAL A 263 -19.66 2.89 3.25
CA VAL A 263 -19.09 1.55 3.39
C VAL A 263 -17.55 1.62 3.46
N GLN A 264 -16.93 2.55 2.72
CA GLN A 264 -15.48 2.77 2.81
C GLN A 264 -15.06 3.26 4.21
N LEU A 265 -15.86 4.16 4.81
CA LEU A 265 -15.68 4.63 6.20
C LEU A 265 -15.88 3.48 7.21
N LEU A 266 -16.88 2.61 7.01
CA LEU A 266 -17.07 1.42 7.83
C LEU A 266 -15.86 0.49 7.78
N CYS A 267 -15.34 0.20 6.58
CA CYS A 267 -14.14 -0.64 6.39
C CYS A 267 -12.94 -0.07 7.18
N TRP A 268 -12.72 1.24 7.12
CA TRP A 268 -11.66 1.93 7.88
C TRP A 268 -11.91 1.93 9.39
N GLY A 269 -13.14 2.18 9.83
CA GLY A 269 -13.55 2.14 11.23
C GLY A 269 -13.32 0.76 11.86
N THR A 270 -13.73 -0.31 11.17
CA THR A 270 -13.49 -1.69 11.62
C THR A 270 -12.00 -2.01 11.64
N ALA A 271 -11.22 -1.59 10.63
CA ALA A 271 -9.77 -1.80 10.62
C ALA A 271 -9.05 -1.11 11.81
N ILE A 272 -9.45 0.12 12.15
CA ILE A 272 -8.95 0.84 13.33
C ILE A 272 -9.32 0.09 14.61
N ALA A 273 -10.60 -0.31 14.76
CA ALA A 273 -11.07 -1.04 15.94
C ALA A 273 -10.30 -2.36 16.15
N LEU A 274 -10.10 -3.14 15.08
CA LEU A 274 -9.33 -4.39 15.13
C LEU A 274 -7.87 -4.17 15.52
N ALA A 275 -7.21 -3.12 14.99
CA ALA A 275 -5.83 -2.80 15.35
C ALA A 275 -5.69 -2.40 16.84
N VAL A 276 -6.66 -1.66 17.38
CA VAL A 276 -6.72 -1.28 18.81
C VAL A 276 -6.98 -2.50 19.69
N ILE A 277 -7.94 -3.36 19.33
CA ILE A 277 -8.27 -4.59 20.05
C ILE A 277 -7.06 -5.53 20.08
N ALA A 278 -6.41 -5.76 18.94
CA ALA A 278 -5.23 -6.63 18.86
C ALA A 278 -4.07 -6.13 19.74
N THR A 279 -3.84 -4.81 19.80
CA THR A 279 -2.84 -4.22 20.70
C THR A 279 -3.18 -4.51 22.16
N ARG A 280 -4.41 -4.22 22.60
CA ARG A 280 -4.87 -4.42 23.99
C ARG A 280 -4.88 -5.89 24.41
N LEU A 281 -5.34 -6.81 23.56
CA LEU A 281 -5.33 -8.24 23.87
C LEU A 281 -3.90 -8.80 23.93
N SER A 282 -2.96 -8.26 23.13
CA SER A 282 -1.55 -8.62 23.27
C SER A 282 -0.98 -8.24 24.65
N GLU A 283 -1.45 -7.14 25.26
CA GLU A 283 -1.03 -6.71 26.60
C GLU A 283 -1.40 -7.75 27.66
N ALA A 284 -2.63 -8.27 27.62
CA ALA A 284 -3.06 -9.37 28.48
C ALA A 284 -2.23 -10.66 28.27
N CYS A 285 -1.91 -11.01 27.03
CA CYS A 285 -1.10 -12.19 26.68
C CYS A 285 0.31 -12.23 27.32
N SER A 286 0.83 -11.10 27.82
CA SER A 286 2.12 -11.05 28.55
C SER A 286 2.03 -11.28 30.07
N HIS A 287 0.85 -11.13 30.69
CA HIS A 287 0.71 -11.27 32.16
C HIS A 287 0.48 -12.73 32.60
N SER A 288 -0.16 -13.56 31.76
CA SER A 288 -0.50 -14.95 32.14
C SER A 288 0.71 -15.89 32.31
N SER A 289 1.94 -15.42 32.08
CA SER A 289 3.17 -16.22 32.17
C SER A 289 4.05 -15.89 33.39
N SER A 290 3.70 -14.88 34.19
CA SER A 290 4.43 -14.51 35.41
C SER A 290 3.87 -15.11 36.69
N GLU A 291 2.71 -15.79 36.64
CA GLU A 291 2.00 -16.34 37.81
C GLU A 291 2.13 -17.88 37.92
N THR A 292 2.99 -18.50 37.10
CA THR A 292 3.17 -19.96 37.03
C THR A 292 4.62 -20.41 37.31
N HIS A 293 5.39 -19.60 38.02
CA HIS A 293 6.76 -19.85 38.49
C HIS A 293 6.93 -19.36 39.92
#